data_AF-A0A9D6YM48-F1
#
_entry.id   AF-A0A9D6YM48-F1
#
_cell.length_a   1.000
_cell.length_b   1.000
_cell.length_c   1.000
_cell.angle_alpha   90.00
_cell.angle_beta   90.00
_cell.angle_gamma   90.00
#
_symmetry.space_group_name_H-M   'P 1'
#
loop_
_entity.id
_entity.type
_entity.pdbx_description
1 polymer ?
#
loop_
_entity_poly.entity_id
_entity_poly.type
_entity_poly.pdbx_seq_one_letter_code
_entity_poly.pdbx_strand_id
1 'polypeptide(L)'
;MLLEKINNYEIFRPKCDSTKEVLHSIATFDADIAPALPYLNAELGGWDYDQQNQVLLLKLSAGKWVTLQRHEIAIRGAGDMEESRALLEWIKGQINEVYERRDIITPRYTGQAGLKVMDILKLTPMTNCKACGYATCMAYAAALREGEISLNDCPPLWEEKYREKREKLHAYLESFGWRALDAE
;
A
#
# COMPACT_ATOMS: atom_id res chain seq x y z
N MET A 1 1.45 -24.42 4.28
CA MET A 1 0.78 -23.35 3.50
C MET A 1 -0.61 -23.09 4.07
N LEU A 2 -0.97 -21.81 4.24
CA LEU A 2 -2.25 -21.38 4.81
C LEU A 2 -3.37 -21.34 3.75
N LEU A 3 -3.06 -20.85 2.55
CA LEU A 3 -3.98 -20.71 1.43
C LEU A 3 -3.55 -21.60 0.27
N GLU A 4 -4.10 -22.80 0.20
CA GLU A 4 -3.78 -23.78 -0.85
C GLU A 4 -4.80 -23.77 -1.98
N LYS A 5 -6.09 -23.68 -1.64
CA LYS A 5 -7.21 -23.84 -2.57
C LYS A 5 -8.06 -22.58 -2.67
N ILE A 6 -8.32 -22.15 -3.90
CA ILE A 6 -9.32 -21.14 -4.23
C ILE A 6 -10.59 -21.87 -4.67
N ASN A 7 -11.73 -21.54 -4.05
CA ASN A 7 -13.01 -22.20 -4.32
C ASN A 7 -13.71 -21.59 -5.54
N ASN A 8 -13.72 -20.27 -5.60
CA ASN A 8 -14.31 -19.53 -6.69
C ASN A 8 -13.41 -18.35 -7.05
N TYR A 9 -13.38 -18.03 -8.34
CA TYR A 9 -12.65 -16.88 -8.84
C TYR A 9 -13.45 -16.22 -9.95
N GLU A 10 -14.05 -15.08 -9.62
CA GLU A 10 -14.88 -14.30 -10.52
C GLU A 10 -14.09 -13.12 -11.06
N ILE A 11 -14.12 -12.92 -12.37
CA ILE A 11 -13.55 -11.74 -13.03
C ILE A 11 -14.69 -11.00 -13.73
N PHE A 12 -14.82 -9.71 -13.46
CA PHE A 12 -15.88 -8.87 -14.02
C PHE A 12 -15.38 -7.46 -14.33
N ARG A 13 -16.09 -6.78 -15.22
CA ARG A 13 -15.82 -5.37 -15.54
C ARG A 13 -16.57 -4.46 -14.56
N PRO A 14 -15.94 -3.38 -14.05
CA PRO A 14 -16.63 -2.41 -13.21
C PRO A 14 -17.73 -1.72 -14.01
N LYS A 15 -18.95 -1.69 -13.44
CA LYS A 15 -20.14 -1.13 -14.10
C LYS A 15 -20.10 0.39 -14.31
N CYS A 16 -19.17 1.11 -13.67
CA CYS A 16 -19.26 2.55 -13.45
C CYS A 16 -18.32 3.42 -14.32
N ASP A 17 -17.42 2.83 -15.11
CA ASP A 17 -16.51 3.58 -15.98
C ASP A 17 -16.21 2.82 -17.28
N SER A 18 -17.05 3.01 -18.30
CA SER A 18 -16.94 2.31 -19.59
C SER A 18 -15.74 2.75 -20.44
N THR A 19 -14.93 3.70 -19.96
CA THR A 19 -13.74 4.20 -20.67
C THR A 19 -12.44 3.53 -20.22
N LYS A 20 -12.42 2.90 -19.04
CA LYS A 20 -11.26 2.16 -18.53
C LYS A 20 -11.46 0.67 -18.78
N GLU A 21 -10.64 0.09 -19.65
CA GLU A 21 -10.57 -1.35 -19.90
C GLU A 21 -9.88 -2.09 -18.74
N VAL A 22 -10.36 -1.92 -17.51
CA VAL A 22 -9.82 -2.62 -16.34
C VAL A 22 -10.79 -3.68 -15.85
N LEU A 23 -10.24 -4.77 -15.32
CA LEU A 23 -10.93 -5.89 -14.73
C LEU A 23 -10.82 -5.84 -13.21
N HIS A 24 -11.92 -6.19 -12.56
CA HIS A 24 -11.97 -6.50 -11.14
C HIS A 24 -12.13 -8.01 -10.99
N SER A 25 -11.54 -8.57 -9.96
CA SER A 25 -11.72 -9.98 -9.64
C SER A 25 -11.87 -10.21 -8.15
N ILE A 26 -12.57 -11.28 -7.80
CA ILE A 26 -12.79 -11.71 -6.42
C ILE A 26 -12.53 -13.21 -6.36
N ALA A 27 -11.57 -13.61 -5.54
CA ALA A 27 -11.27 -14.99 -5.22
C ALA A 27 -11.80 -15.29 -3.81
N THR A 28 -12.57 -16.36 -3.66
CA THR A 28 -13.07 -16.82 -2.35
C THR A 28 -12.49 -18.20 -2.01
N PHE A 29 -12.30 -18.45 -0.71
CA PHE A 29 -11.66 -19.65 -0.20
C PHE A 29 -12.07 -19.93 1.25
N ASP A 30 -12.00 -21.20 1.67
CA ASP A 30 -12.41 -21.60 3.03
C ASP A 30 -11.37 -21.28 4.10
N ALA A 31 -10.09 -21.18 3.70
CA ALA A 31 -9.00 -20.90 4.63
C ALA A 31 -9.19 -19.54 5.31
N ASP A 32 -8.90 -19.45 6.61
CA ASP A 32 -8.88 -18.19 7.35
C ASP A 32 -7.49 -17.55 7.25
N ILE A 33 -7.36 -16.50 6.44
CA ILE A 33 -6.11 -15.75 6.29
C ILE A 33 -5.96 -14.57 7.27
N ALA A 34 -6.96 -14.32 8.14
CA ALA A 34 -6.92 -13.21 9.10
C ALA A 34 -5.66 -13.20 9.98
N PRO A 35 -5.15 -14.35 10.49
CA PRO A 35 -3.93 -14.38 11.27
C PRO A 35 -2.67 -13.92 10.50
N ALA A 36 -2.67 -13.99 9.16
CA ALA A 36 -1.56 -13.55 8.33
C ALA A 36 -1.58 -12.03 8.06
N LEU A 37 -2.74 -11.37 8.17
CA LEU A 37 -2.91 -9.97 7.75
C LEU A 37 -1.98 -8.97 8.47
N PRO A 38 -1.76 -9.04 9.80
CA PRO A 38 -0.85 -8.10 10.47
C PRO A 38 0.60 -8.24 10.00
N TYR A 39 1.03 -9.45 9.67
CA TYR A 39 2.38 -9.74 9.17
C TYR A 39 2.52 -9.34 7.70
N LEU A 40 1.47 -9.58 6.91
CA LEU A 40 1.40 -9.11 5.52
C LEU A 40 1.44 -7.59 5.46
N ASN A 41 0.75 -6.90 6.37
CA ASN A 41 0.81 -5.45 6.47
C ASN A 41 2.24 -4.97 6.76
N ALA A 42 2.96 -5.64 7.68
CA ALA A 42 4.35 -5.32 8.00
C ALA A 42 5.28 -5.49 6.80
N GLU A 43 5.20 -6.62 6.09
CA GLU A 43 6.11 -6.96 4.99
C GLU A 43 5.76 -6.26 3.67
N LEU A 44 4.48 -6.19 3.32
CA LEU A 44 4.02 -5.64 2.04
C LEU A 44 3.75 -4.14 2.09
N GLY A 45 3.60 -3.55 3.28
CA GLY A 45 3.32 -2.14 3.41
C GLY A 45 1.86 -1.83 3.08
N GLY A 46 0.92 -2.28 3.91
CA GLY A 46 -0.50 -2.03 3.70
C GLY A 46 -0.85 -0.55 3.66
N TRP A 47 -1.64 -0.18 2.65
CA TRP A 47 -2.22 1.16 2.54
C TRP A 47 -3.16 1.43 3.70
N ASP A 48 -4.04 0.49 4.00
CA ASP A 48 -4.91 0.57 5.17
C ASP A 48 -5.07 -0.80 5.79
N TYR A 49 -5.24 -0.83 7.11
CA TYR A 49 -5.51 -2.06 7.83
C TYR A 49 -6.59 -1.82 8.88
N ASP A 50 -7.76 -2.40 8.63
CA ASP A 50 -8.86 -2.41 9.58
C ASP A 50 -8.77 -3.68 10.43
N GLN A 51 -8.25 -3.53 11.64
CA GLN A 51 -8.15 -4.63 12.60
C GLN A 51 -9.52 -5.13 13.07
N GLN A 52 -10.55 -4.28 13.10
CA GLN A 52 -11.87 -4.69 13.57
C GLN A 52 -12.53 -5.61 12.55
N ASN A 53 -12.46 -5.26 11.27
CA ASN A 53 -13.06 -6.03 10.18
C ASN A 53 -12.11 -7.06 9.56
N GLN A 54 -10.84 -7.10 9.99
CA GLN A 54 -9.80 -7.98 9.44
C GLN A 54 -9.65 -7.78 7.92
N VAL A 55 -9.50 -6.52 7.51
CA VAL A 55 -9.35 -6.12 6.11
C VAL A 55 -8.02 -5.41 5.93
N LEU A 56 -7.17 -5.94 5.04
CA LEU A 56 -5.93 -5.31 4.63
C LEU A 56 -6.06 -4.83 3.19
N LEU A 57 -5.89 -3.53 2.97
CA LEU A 57 -5.89 -2.92 1.66
C LEU A 57 -4.46 -2.63 1.22
N LEU A 58 -4.06 -3.19 0.09
CA LEU A 58 -2.78 -2.93 -0.58
C LEU A 58 -3.03 -2.05 -1.80
N LYS A 59 -2.27 -0.97 -1.94
CA LYS A 59 -2.23 -0.12 -3.13
C LYS A 59 -0.99 -0.53 -3.91
N LEU A 60 -1.18 -1.22 -5.05
CA LEU A 60 -0.06 -1.69 -5.86
C LEU A 60 0.46 -0.59 -6.78
N SER A 61 -0.46 0.15 -7.40
CA SER A 61 -0.15 1.32 -8.22
C SER A 61 -1.40 2.18 -8.39
N ALA A 62 -1.29 3.29 -9.12
CA ALA A 62 -2.43 4.17 -9.39
C ALA A 62 -3.61 3.40 -10.04
N GLY A 63 -4.71 3.26 -9.28
CA GLY A 63 -5.90 2.54 -9.73
C GLY A 63 -5.86 1.01 -9.56
N LYS A 64 -4.74 0.44 -9.10
CA LYS A 64 -4.59 -1.00 -8.83
C LYS A 64 -4.52 -1.28 -7.34
N TRP A 65 -5.46 -2.09 -6.87
CA TRP A 65 -5.63 -2.39 -5.44
C TRP A 65 -5.86 -3.87 -5.22
N VAL A 66 -5.34 -4.38 -4.11
CA VAL A 66 -5.64 -5.73 -3.63
C VAL A 66 -6.20 -5.61 -2.22
N THR A 67 -7.41 -6.12 -2.01
CA THR A 67 -8.06 -6.18 -0.71
C THR A 67 -8.02 -7.61 -0.21
N LEU A 68 -7.42 -7.82 0.95
CA LEU A 68 -7.35 -9.09 1.62
C LEU A 68 -8.32 -9.09 2.79
N GLN A 69 -9.19 -10.09 2.84
CA GLN A 69 -10.11 -10.32 3.94
C GLN A 69 -9.97 -11.76 4.42
N ARG A 70 -10.71 -12.11 5.49
CA ARG A 70 -10.65 -13.44 6.11
C ARG A 70 -10.74 -14.61 5.10
N HIS A 71 -11.68 -14.55 4.16
CA HIS A 71 -12.02 -15.64 3.24
C HIS A 71 -12.10 -15.20 1.76
N GLU A 72 -11.69 -13.97 1.48
CA GLU A 72 -11.72 -13.43 0.13
C GLU A 72 -10.54 -12.52 -0.18
N ILE A 73 -10.13 -12.53 -1.44
CA ILE A 73 -9.15 -11.63 -2.03
C ILE A 73 -9.82 -10.92 -3.19
N ALA A 74 -9.92 -9.60 -3.13
CA ALA A 74 -10.43 -8.79 -4.22
C ALA A 74 -9.29 -8.03 -4.91
N ILE A 75 -9.18 -8.15 -6.22
CA ILE A 75 -8.21 -7.41 -7.04
C ILE A 75 -9.00 -6.40 -7.87
N ARG A 76 -8.55 -5.15 -7.88
CA ARG A 76 -9.14 -4.06 -8.65
C ARG A 76 -8.10 -3.45 -9.56
N GLY A 77 -8.48 -3.12 -10.78
CA GLY A 77 -7.64 -2.39 -11.73
C GLY A 77 -6.71 -3.25 -12.58
N ALA A 78 -6.90 -4.56 -12.65
CA ALA A 78 -6.11 -5.41 -13.56
C ALA A 78 -6.39 -5.03 -15.01
N GLY A 79 -5.38 -5.00 -15.88
CA GLY A 79 -5.55 -4.69 -17.30
C GLY A 79 -6.20 -5.83 -18.08
N ASP A 80 -5.91 -7.07 -17.69
CA ASP A 80 -6.47 -8.27 -18.34
C ASP A 80 -6.61 -9.46 -17.37
N MET A 81 -7.11 -10.58 -17.90
CA MET A 81 -7.33 -11.80 -17.13
C MET A 81 -6.02 -12.48 -16.70
N GLU A 82 -4.95 -12.33 -17.48
CA GLU A 82 -3.65 -12.92 -17.20
C GLU A 82 -2.97 -12.18 -16.05
N GLU A 83 -2.95 -10.84 -16.10
CA GLU A 83 -2.50 -9.98 -15.00
C GLU A 83 -3.30 -10.26 -13.73
N SER A 84 -4.63 -10.35 -13.82
CA SER A 84 -5.46 -10.65 -12.65
C SER A 84 -5.11 -12.01 -12.02
N ARG A 85 -4.85 -13.04 -12.82
CA ARG A 85 -4.42 -14.37 -12.33
C ARG A 85 -3.01 -14.33 -11.77
N ALA A 86 -2.09 -13.63 -12.41
CA ALA A 86 -0.73 -13.47 -11.94
C ALA A 86 -0.69 -12.76 -10.58
N LEU A 87 -1.48 -11.70 -10.40
CA LEU A 87 -1.65 -11.00 -9.13
C LEU A 87 -2.23 -11.91 -8.04
N LEU A 88 -3.21 -12.75 -8.37
CA LEU A 88 -3.79 -13.71 -7.42
C LEU A 88 -2.77 -14.75 -6.96
N GLU A 89 -2.01 -15.35 -7.88
CA GLU A 89 -0.99 -16.34 -7.51
C GLU A 89 0.16 -15.70 -6.73
N TRP A 90 0.58 -14.47 -7.13
CA TRP A 90 1.57 -13.70 -6.39
C TRP A 90 1.13 -13.46 -4.95
N ILE A 91 -0.08 -12.91 -4.73
CA ILE A 91 -0.53 -12.57 -3.39
C ILE A 91 -0.77 -13.82 -2.54
N LYS A 92 -1.24 -14.92 -3.15
CA LYS A 92 -1.34 -16.23 -2.49
C LYS A 92 0.04 -16.74 -2.04
N GLY A 93 1.06 -16.60 -2.88
CA GLY A 93 2.45 -16.90 -2.53
C GLY A 93 2.92 -16.08 -1.34
N GLN A 94 2.70 -14.76 -1.38
CA GLN A 94 3.06 -13.85 -0.29
C GLN A 94 2.35 -14.20 1.03
N ILE A 95 1.06 -14.53 0.99
CA ILE A 95 0.29 -14.96 2.18
C ILE A 95 0.95 -16.19 2.81
N ASN A 96 1.27 -17.21 2.01
CA ASN A 96 1.86 -18.44 2.52
C ASN A 96 3.27 -18.23 3.08
N GLU A 97 4.12 -17.54 2.34
CA GLU A 97 5.50 -17.26 2.74
C GLU A 97 5.57 -16.43 4.03
N VAL A 98 4.82 -15.32 4.07
CA VAL A 98 4.75 -14.45 5.26
C VAL A 98 4.17 -15.18 6.45
N TYR A 99 3.16 -16.03 6.24
CA TYR A 99 2.59 -16.81 7.33
C TYR A 99 3.57 -17.86 7.88
N GLU A 100 4.40 -18.48 7.03
CA GLU A 100 5.40 -19.45 7.46
C GLU A 100 6.52 -18.81 8.28
N ARG A 101 6.96 -17.60 7.91
CA ARG A 101 7.99 -16.85 8.64
C ARG A 101 7.43 -15.83 9.64
N ARG A 102 6.16 -15.93 10.02
CA ARG A 102 5.50 -14.97 10.92
C ARG A 102 6.19 -14.81 12.28
N ASP A 103 6.84 -15.87 12.78
CA ASP A 103 7.47 -15.87 14.10
C ASP A 103 8.69 -14.92 14.21
N ILE A 104 9.25 -14.50 13.06
CA ILE A 104 10.35 -13.53 13.00
C ILE A 104 9.91 -12.14 12.54
N ILE A 105 8.64 -11.97 12.16
CA ILE A 105 8.08 -10.70 11.68
C ILE A 105 7.35 -10.04 12.83
N THR A 106 7.66 -8.76 13.09
CA THR A 106 6.85 -7.97 14.03
C THR A 106 5.56 -7.53 13.34
N PRO A 107 4.36 -7.93 13.82
CA PRO A 107 3.10 -7.60 13.16
C PRO A 107 2.84 -6.10 13.21
N ARG A 108 2.26 -5.56 12.14
CA ARG A 108 1.91 -4.14 12.03
C ARG A 108 0.39 -3.98 11.95
N TYR A 109 -0.14 -3.12 12.80
CA TYR A 109 -1.57 -2.80 12.87
C TYR A 109 -1.90 -1.40 12.34
N THR A 110 -0.88 -0.63 11.99
CA THR A 110 -1.00 0.70 11.37
C THR A 110 -0.84 0.59 9.86
N GLY A 111 -1.60 1.40 9.12
CA GLY A 111 -1.50 1.53 7.67
C GLY A 111 -1.23 2.96 7.25
N GLN A 112 -0.75 3.13 6.01
CA GLN A 112 -0.46 4.43 5.39
C GLN A 112 -1.62 5.44 5.47
N ALA A 113 -2.87 4.96 5.49
CA ALA A 113 -4.08 5.77 5.62
C ALA A 113 -4.07 6.66 6.86
N GLY A 114 -3.41 6.23 7.94
CA GLY A 114 -3.25 6.97 9.19
C GLY A 114 -2.27 8.15 9.10
N LEU A 115 -1.46 8.26 8.04
CA LEU A 115 -0.56 9.39 7.82
C LEU A 115 -1.35 10.68 7.61
N LYS A 116 -0.99 11.69 8.39
CA LYS A 116 -1.59 13.02 8.28
C LYS A 116 -0.70 13.90 7.43
N VAL A 117 -1.27 14.43 6.34
CA VAL A 117 -0.60 15.40 5.46
C VAL A 117 -0.03 16.58 6.24
N MET A 118 -0.76 17.03 7.28
CA MET A 118 -0.30 18.13 8.14
C MET A 118 0.94 17.79 8.96
N ASP A 119 1.08 16.55 9.42
CA ASP A 119 2.26 16.13 10.20
C ASP A 119 3.47 15.93 9.28
N ILE A 120 3.26 15.41 8.07
CA ILE A 120 4.27 15.41 7.00
C ILE A 120 4.72 16.84 6.69
N LEU A 121 3.77 17.75 6.44
CA LEU A 121 4.05 19.15 6.10
C LEU A 121 4.95 19.85 7.14
N LYS A 122 4.68 19.68 8.43
CA LYS A 122 5.50 20.24 9.52
C LYS A 122 6.95 19.76 9.49
N LEU A 123 7.16 18.52 9.03
CA LEU A 123 8.47 17.90 8.90
C LEU A 123 9.15 18.21 7.55
N THR A 124 8.49 18.95 6.65
CA THR A 124 9.14 19.48 5.44
C THR A 124 9.88 20.80 5.72
N PRO A 125 10.71 21.29 4.77
CA PRO A 125 11.31 22.61 4.83
C PRO A 125 10.30 23.78 4.83
N MET A 126 9.06 23.56 4.34
CA MET A 126 8.00 24.57 4.25
C MET A 126 8.37 25.85 3.48
N THR A 127 9.33 25.78 2.56
CA THR A 127 9.82 26.94 1.79
C THR A 127 8.95 27.29 0.59
N ASN A 128 8.07 26.39 0.14
CA ASN A 128 7.29 26.51 -1.10
C ASN A 128 8.16 26.87 -2.33
N CYS A 129 9.43 26.42 -2.36
CA CYS A 129 10.40 26.78 -3.39
C CYS A 129 10.13 26.18 -4.78
N LYS A 130 9.24 25.17 -4.88
CA LYS A 130 8.89 24.45 -6.11
C LYS A 130 10.04 23.65 -6.75
N ALA A 131 11.16 23.46 -6.06
CA ALA A 131 12.29 22.67 -6.55
C ALA A 131 11.94 21.20 -6.82
N CYS A 132 10.89 20.69 -6.18
CA CYS A 132 10.33 19.35 -6.40
C CYS A 132 9.24 19.29 -7.49
N GLY A 133 9.00 20.38 -8.22
CA GLY A 133 7.93 20.45 -9.24
C GLY A 133 6.53 20.74 -8.71
N TYR A 134 6.29 20.61 -7.39
CA TYR A 134 5.00 20.94 -6.77
C TYR A 134 4.83 22.43 -6.52
N ALA A 135 3.60 22.94 -6.69
CA ALA A 135 3.28 24.35 -6.48
C ALA A 135 3.46 24.82 -5.02
N THR A 136 3.29 23.91 -4.05
CA THR A 136 3.44 24.17 -2.61
C THR A 136 4.01 22.95 -1.89
N CYS A 137 4.62 23.16 -0.71
CA CYS A 137 5.04 22.06 0.17
C CYS A 137 3.84 21.24 0.67
N MET A 138 2.64 21.82 0.72
CA MET A 138 1.41 21.09 1.05
C MET A 138 1.04 20.10 -0.06
N ALA A 139 1.17 20.49 -1.33
CA ALA A 139 0.93 19.58 -2.45
C ALA A 139 1.97 18.45 -2.47
N TYR A 140 3.25 18.76 -2.21
CA TYR A 140 4.29 17.73 -2.02
C TYR A 140 3.95 16.78 -0.86
N ALA A 141 3.55 17.30 0.30
CA ALA A 141 3.19 16.48 1.46
C ALA A 141 1.99 15.56 1.19
N ALA A 142 1.01 16.03 0.41
CA ALA A 142 -0.15 15.23 0.01
C ALA A 142 0.26 14.10 -0.96
N ALA A 143 1.05 14.41 -1.99
CA ALA A 143 1.56 13.41 -2.93
C ALA A 143 2.47 12.39 -2.24
N LEU A 144 3.33 12.84 -1.31
CA LEU A 144 4.16 11.96 -0.50
C LEU A 144 3.28 11.02 0.33
N ARG A 145 2.25 11.53 1.01
CA ARG A 145 1.28 10.69 1.74
C ARG A 145 0.62 9.65 0.84
N GLU A 146 0.33 9.99 -0.41
CA GLU A 146 -0.24 9.08 -1.41
C GLU A 146 0.72 8.01 -1.92
N GLY A 147 2.02 8.14 -1.62
CA GLY A 147 3.06 7.30 -2.17
C GLY A 147 3.38 7.62 -3.64
N GLU A 148 2.86 8.72 -4.20
CA GLU A 148 3.08 9.10 -5.60
C GLU A 148 4.50 9.61 -5.87
N ILE A 149 5.23 9.95 -4.81
CA ILE A 149 6.59 10.49 -4.88
C ILE A 149 7.47 9.92 -3.77
N SER A 150 8.78 10.06 -3.95
CA SER A 150 9.80 9.69 -2.98
C SER A 150 10.20 10.86 -2.07
N LEU A 151 10.74 10.52 -0.90
CA LEU A 151 11.45 11.47 -0.04
C LEU A 151 12.63 12.15 -0.76
N ASN A 152 13.22 11.46 -1.73
CA ASN A 152 14.35 11.95 -2.51
C ASN A 152 13.96 13.12 -3.44
N ASP A 153 12.67 13.29 -3.75
CA ASP A 153 12.18 14.27 -4.71
C ASP A 153 12.13 15.71 -4.16
N CYS A 154 12.49 15.92 -2.89
CA CYS A 154 12.61 17.25 -2.31
C CYS A 154 14.10 17.63 -2.09
N PRO A 155 14.78 18.24 -3.07
CA PRO A 155 16.20 18.61 -2.92
C PRO A 155 16.49 19.44 -1.66
N PRO A 156 15.65 20.43 -1.27
CA PRO A 156 15.90 21.19 -0.05
C PRO A 156 15.90 20.33 1.22
N LEU A 157 15.13 19.23 1.28
CA LEU A 157 15.10 18.35 2.46
C LEU A 157 16.46 17.67 2.72
N TRP A 158 17.33 17.60 1.71
CA TRP A 158 18.66 17.01 1.81
C TRP A 158 19.75 18.00 2.22
N GLU A 159 19.41 19.28 2.36
CA GLU A 159 20.32 20.26 2.93
C GLU A 159 20.57 19.97 4.42
N GLU A 160 21.81 20.17 4.87
CA GLU A 160 22.26 19.85 6.23
C GLU A 160 21.37 20.49 7.32
N LYS A 161 20.91 21.71 7.08
CA LYS A 161 20.04 22.47 8.01
C LYS A 161 18.68 21.81 8.26
N TYR A 162 18.25 20.87 7.41
CA TYR A 162 17.01 20.11 7.57
C TYR A 162 17.24 18.63 7.89
N ARG A 163 18.46 18.21 8.22
CA ARG A 163 18.79 16.82 8.57
C ARG A 163 17.84 16.25 9.63
N GLU A 164 17.64 16.97 10.74
CA GLU A 164 16.76 16.52 11.83
C GLU A 164 15.30 16.36 11.36
N LYS A 165 14.82 17.28 10.52
CA LYS A 165 13.48 17.20 9.93
C LYS A 165 13.34 15.98 9.02
N ARG A 166 14.36 15.72 8.18
CA ARG A 166 14.42 14.56 7.28
C ARG A 166 14.39 13.25 8.07
N GLU A 167 15.18 13.13 9.13
CA GLU A 167 15.21 11.92 9.98
C GLU A 167 13.87 11.69 10.67
N LYS A 168 13.25 12.75 11.22
CA LYS A 168 11.91 12.67 11.81
C LYS A 168 10.84 12.30 10.78
N LEU A 169 10.93 12.84 9.57
CA LEU A 169 10.01 12.51 8.48
C LEU A 169 10.16 11.04 8.06
N HIS A 170 11.39 10.57 7.91
CA HIS A 170 11.67 9.17 7.58
C HIS A 170 11.10 8.22 8.63
N ALA A 171 11.42 8.45 9.91
CA ALA A 171 10.91 7.64 11.02
C ALA A 171 9.36 7.69 11.11
N TYR A 172 8.76 8.84 10.86
CA TYR A 172 7.31 8.99 10.81
C TYR A 172 6.71 8.12 9.69
N LEU A 173 7.25 8.19 8.46
CA LEU A 173 6.77 7.37 7.34
C LEU A 173 6.97 5.87 7.58
N GLU A 174 8.12 5.45 8.11
CA GLU A 174 8.41 4.06 8.47
C GLU A 174 7.46 3.51 9.55
N SER A 175 7.02 4.35 10.50
CA SER A 175 6.11 3.90 11.56
C SER A 175 4.71 3.51 11.05
N PHE A 176 4.32 3.99 9.87
CA PHE A 176 3.12 3.56 9.14
C PHE A 176 3.45 2.59 7.99
N GLY A 177 4.73 2.15 7.95
CA GLY A 177 5.47 1.59 6.83
C GLY A 177 4.90 1.94 5.47
N TRP A 178 4.94 3.25 5.27
CA TRP A 178 4.78 3.94 4.01
C TRP A 178 5.71 3.37 2.94
N ARG A 179 5.22 3.28 1.72
CA ARG A 179 6.01 2.97 0.52
C ARG A 179 5.61 3.90 -0.62
N ALA A 180 6.59 4.25 -1.46
CA ALA A 180 6.30 4.86 -2.74
C ALA A 180 5.72 3.79 -3.69
N LEU A 181 4.71 4.17 -4.47
CA LEU A 181 3.99 3.29 -5.39
C LEU A 181 4.84 2.88 -6.59
N ASP A 182 5.78 3.73 -6.99
CA ASP A 182 6.67 3.53 -8.13
C ASP A 182 8.14 3.30 -7.68
N ALA A 183 8.36 2.78 -6.47
CA ALA A 183 9.68 2.33 -6.06
C ALA A 183 10.03 1.04 -6.83
N GLU A 184 10.67 1.20 -7.99
CA GLU A 184 11.41 0.14 -8.69
C GLU A 184 12.40 -0.59 -7.77
#